data_AF-A0A3G4W7S7-F1
#
_entry.id   AF-A0A3G4W7S7-F1
#
_cell.length_a   1.000
_cell.length_b   1.000
_cell.length_c   1.000
_cell.angle_alpha   90.00
_cell.angle_beta   90.00
_cell.angle_gamma   90.00
#
_symmetry.space_group_name_H-M   'P 1'
#
loop_
_entity.id
_entity.type
_entity.pdbx_description
1 polymer ?
#
loop_
_entity_poly.entity_id
_entity_poly.type
_entity_poly.pdbx_seq_one_letter_code
_entity_poly.pdbx_strand_id
1 'polypeptide(L)'
;MTVKNKLGLIARVGATAAIATGMAVAFQPAAMAASPVVTVTPATGLSDGATVTVTGTGLTPGAVYHVAQCELVTSGTYGCDPTSVVNIAADAQGKLTTQITVHSSFAAVEGAQGTPAGTVDCKVSACQVGMGDDAGVGGGRQITFS
;
A
#
# COMPACT_ATOMS: atom_id res chain seq x y z
N MET A 1 24.12 -41.18 73.53
CA MET A 1 24.43 -39.74 73.40
C MET A 1 24.16 -39.33 71.96
N THR A 2 23.25 -38.37 71.80
CA THR A 2 22.74 -37.73 70.58
C THR A 2 23.83 -37.19 69.66
N VAL A 3 23.73 -37.35 68.32
CA VAL A 3 24.02 -36.26 67.36
C VAL A 3 23.21 -36.37 66.06
N LYS A 4 22.20 -35.49 65.98
CA LYS A 4 21.76 -34.60 64.87
C LYS A 4 21.54 -35.15 63.44
N ASN A 5 20.25 -35.21 63.13
CA ASN A 5 19.57 -35.12 61.84
C ASN A 5 20.11 -33.99 60.92
N LYS A 6 20.27 -34.23 59.61
CA LYS A 6 19.95 -33.27 58.54
C LYS A 6 19.89 -33.91 57.15
N LEU A 7 18.64 -34.06 56.72
CA LEU A 7 18.08 -34.05 55.38
C LEU A 7 18.99 -33.57 54.24
N GLY A 8 19.05 -34.38 53.18
CA GLY A 8 19.48 -34.02 51.83
C GLY A 8 19.01 -35.12 50.87
N LEU A 9 17.75 -35.02 50.43
CA LEU A 9 17.06 -36.06 49.68
C LEU A 9 17.65 -36.22 48.26
N ILE A 10 18.45 -37.28 48.10
CA ILE A 10 18.45 -38.25 47.00
C ILE A 10 18.13 -37.69 45.60
N ALA A 11 19.19 -37.35 44.86
CA ALA A 11 19.17 -37.51 43.41
C ALA A 11 19.37 -38.99 43.09
N ARG A 12 18.46 -39.62 42.31
CA ARG A 12 18.76 -40.64 41.29
C ARG A 12 17.50 -41.23 40.64
N VAL A 13 17.43 -40.97 39.32
CA VAL A 13 17.01 -41.84 38.21
C VAL A 13 15.61 -42.47 38.28
N GLY A 14 14.76 -42.17 37.28
CA GLY A 14 13.54 -42.94 37.06
C GLY A 14 12.78 -42.57 35.78
N ALA A 15 12.96 -43.42 34.76
CA ALA A 15 11.97 -43.86 33.77
C ALA A 15 11.40 -42.88 32.73
N THR A 16 11.66 -43.28 31.48
CA THR A 16 11.02 -42.94 30.20
C THR A 16 9.49 -42.84 30.25
N ALA A 17 8.95 -41.74 29.75
CA ALA A 17 7.62 -41.69 29.13
C ALA A 17 7.74 -40.87 27.83
N ALA A 18 7.79 -41.58 26.70
CA ALA A 18 7.79 -40.97 25.38
C ALA A 18 6.40 -40.39 25.10
N ILE A 19 6.25 -39.07 25.19
CA ILE A 19 5.08 -38.37 24.67
C ILE A 19 5.46 -37.92 23.26
N ALA A 20 5.11 -38.74 22.26
CA ALA A 20 5.15 -38.32 20.87
C ALA A 20 4.01 -37.33 20.63
N THR A 21 4.19 -36.06 21.00
CA THR A 21 3.33 -34.98 20.54
C THR A 21 3.61 -34.76 19.07
N GLY A 22 2.77 -35.34 18.21
CA GLY A 22 2.74 -35.06 16.79
C GLY A 22 2.63 -33.56 16.57
N MET A 23 3.70 -32.97 16.05
CA MET A 23 3.76 -31.56 15.69
C MET A 23 3.01 -31.42 14.37
N ALA A 24 1.70 -31.23 14.44
CA ALA A 24 0.89 -30.91 13.27
C ALA A 24 1.34 -29.53 12.78
N VAL A 25 2.24 -29.50 11.80
CA VAL A 25 2.58 -28.30 11.07
C VAL A 25 1.34 -27.92 10.28
N ALA A 26 0.52 -27.03 10.84
CA ALA A 26 -0.55 -26.39 10.08
C ALA A 26 0.13 -25.59 8.95
N PHE A 27 0.13 -26.16 7.75
CA PHE A 27 0.39 -25.41 6.53
C PHE A 27 -0.72 -24.38 6.40
N GLN A 28 -0.52 -23.20 7.00
CA GLN A 28 -1.37 -22.05 6.72
C GLN A 28 -1.02 -21.60 5.30
N PRO A 29 -1.99 -21.54 4.37
CA PRO A 29 -1.76 -20.90 3.09
C PRO A 29 -1.29 -19.47 3.39
N ALA A 30 -0.16 -19.05 2.81
CA ALA A 30 0.21 -17.66 2.84
C ALA A 30 -0.94 -16.86 2.22
N ALA A 31 -1.58 -15.99 3.00
CA ALA A 31 -2.57 -15.08 2.46
C ALA A 31 -1.85 -14.20 1.44
N MET A 32 -2.16 -14.40 0.15
CA MET A 32 -1.70 -13.49 -0.89
C MET A 32 -2.35 -12.14 -0.58
N ALA A 33 -1.52 -11.14 -0.27
CA ALA A 33 -2.01 -9.77 -0.11
C ALA A 33 -2.72 -9.40 -1.42
N ALA A 34 -4.02 -9.10 -1.33
CA ALA A 34 -4.76 -8.61 -2.49
C ALA A 34 -4.09 -7.31 -2.96
N SER A 35 -3.92 -7.15 -4.27
CA SER A 35 -3.39 -5.91 -4.83
C SER A 35 -4.27 -4.73 -4.39
N PRO A 36 -3.69 -3.57 -4.07
CA PRO A 36 -4.44 -2.37 -3.74
C PRO A 36 -5.51 -2.04 -4.78
N VAL A 37 -6.70 -1.68 -4.32
CA VAL A 37 -7.80 -1.25 -5.17
C VAL A 37 -7.97 0.26 -5.04
N VAL A 38 -7.99 0.95 -6.17
CA VAL A 38 -8.17 2.40 -6.27
C VAL A 38 -9.48 2.72 -6.98
N THR A 39 -10.27 3.60 -6.38
CA THR A 39 -11.52 4.11 -6.95
C THR A 39 -11.50 5.63 -6.96
N VAL A 40 -12.11 6.23 -7.99
CA VAL A 40 -12.15 7.68 -8.20
C VAL A 40 -13.59 8.05 -8.52
N THR A 41 -14.12 9.08 -7.86
CA THR A 41 -15.50 9.54 -8.05
C THR A 41 -15.56 11.07 -8.07
N PRO A 42 -16.08 11.69 -9.15
CA PRO A 42 -16.34 11.11 -10.46
C PRO A 42 -15.04 10.69 -11.18
N ALA A 43 -15.11 9.73 -12.10
CA ALA A 43 -13.95 9.30 -12.91
C ALA A 43 -14.05 9.71 -14.39
N THR A 44 -15.21 10.13 -14.87
CA THR A 44 -15.46 10.36 -16.31
C THR A 44 -16.26 11.62 -16.52
N GLY A 45 -16.12 12.24 -17.70
CA GLY A 45 -16.80 13.51 -18.01
C GLY A 45 -16.31 14.65 -17.13
N LEU A 46 -15.02 14.61 -16.75
CA LEU A 46 -14.40 15.58 -15.88
C LEU A 46 -14.17 16.89 -16.63
N SER A 47 -14.38 18.01 -15.94
CA SER A 47 -13.94 19.33 -16.39
C SER A 47 -12.53 19.61 -15.87
N ASP A 48 -11.83 20.53 -16.53
CA ASP A 48 -10.56 21.05 -16.02
C ASP A 48 -10.74 21.67 -14.63
N GLY A 49 -9.86 21.34 -13.69
CA GLY A 49 -9.94 21.78 -12.30
C GLY A 49 -11.02 21.07 -11.48
N ALA A 50 -11.58 19.95 -11.96
CA ALA A 50 -12.54 19.18 -11.19
C ALA A 50 -11.89 18.54 -9.95
N THR A 51 -12.58 18.61 -8.82
CA THR A 51 -12.20 17.84 -7.63
C THR A 51 -12.80 16.44 -7.70
N VAL A 52 -11.97 15.43 -7.51
CA VAL A 52 -12.38 14.02 -7.45
C VAL A 52 -12.05 13.42 -6.09
N THR A 53 -12.90 12.51 -5.62
CA THR A 53 -12.65 11.73 -4.41
C THR A 53 -11.96 10.43 -4.77
N VAL A 54 -10.81 10.18 -4.16
CA VAL A 54 -10.01 8.97 -4.33
C VAL A 54 -10.18 8.09 -3.10
N THR A 55 -10.49 6.81 -3.28
CA THR A 55 -10.52 5.82 -2.20
C THR A 55 -9.62 4.65 -2.54
N GLY A 56 -8.73 4.33 -1.60
CA GLY A 56 -7.82 3.18 -1.66
C GLY A 56 -8.19 2.14 -0.61
N THR A 57 -8.10 0.85 -0.96
CA THR A 57 -8.30 -0.28 -0.03
C THR A 57 -7.30 -1.40 -0.29
N GLY A 58 -7.04 -2.25 0.70
CA GLY A 58 -6.00 -3.28 0.60
C GLY A 58 -4.59 -2.72 0.71
N LEU A 59 -4.46 -1.56 1.35
CA LEU A 59 -3.20 -0.84 1.54
C LEU A 59 -2.46 -1.36 2.77
N THR A 60 -1.15 -1.11 2.82
CA THR A 60 -0.33 -1.38 3.99
C THR A 60 -0.71 -0.40 5.11
N PRO A 61 -1.25 -0.85 6.26
CA PRO A 61 -1.64 0.06 7.35
C PRO A 61 -0.46 0.91 7.83
N GLY A 62 -0.69 2.22 7.99
CA GLY A 62 0.33 3.17 8.43
C GLY A 62 1.37 3.58 7.38
N ALA A 63 1.41 2.93 6.21
CA ALA A 63 2.26 3.36 5.11
C ALA A 63 1.72 4.66 4.49
N VAL A 64 2.63 5.53 4.05
CA VAL A 64 2.29 6.77 3.34
C VAL A 64 2.13 6.46 1.86
N TYR A 65 1.01 6.88 1.28
CA TYR A 65 0.74 6.80 -0.14
C TYR A 65 0.77 8.19 -0.77
N HIS A 66 1.41 8.27 -1.94
CA HIS A 66 1.45 9.43 -2.81
C HIS A 66 0.31 9.32 -3.83
N VAL A 67 -0.73 10.14 -3.67
CA VAL A 67 -1.87 10.19 -4.58
C VAL A 67 -1.68 11.34 -5.56
N ALA A 68 -1.77 11.07 -6.86
CA ALA A 68 -1.61 12.09 -7.89
C ALA A 68 -2.34 11.72 -9.18
N GLN A 69 -2.61 12.72 -10.02
CA GLN A 69 -2.94 12.50 -11.42
C GLN A 69 -1.67 12.20 -12.21
N CYS A 70 -1.69 11.14 -13.01
CA CYS A 70 -0.56 10.70 -13.82
C CYS A 70 -1.00 10.19 -15.19
N GLU A 71 -0.05 10.15 -16.10
CA GLU A 71 -0.16 9.50 -17.41
C GLU A 71 1.08 8.63 -17.64
N LEU A 72 0.88 7.49 -18.32
CA LEU A 72 2.01 6.72 -18.82
C LEU A 72 2.57 7.46 -20.02
N VAL A 73 3.62 8.27 -19.80
CA VAL A 73 4.24 9.03 -20.87
C VAL A 73 4.96 8.09 -21.85
N THR A 74 5.27 8.57 -23.04
CA THR A 74 5.89 7.77 -24.12
C THR A 74 7.22 7.13 -23.73
N SER A 75 7.90 7.64 -22.69
CA SER A 75 9.13 7.06 -22.12
C SER A 75 8.92 5.71 -21.43
N GLY A 76 7.66 5.28 -21.23
CA GLY A 76 7.30 4.08 -20.46
C GLY A 76 7.32 4.31 -18.95
N THR A 77 7.51 5.55 -18.51
CA THR A 77 7.48 5.97 -17.10
C THR A 77 6.18 6.72 -16.82
N TYR A 78 5.79 6.84 -15.55
CA TYR A 78 4.67 7.71 -15.19
C TYR A 78 5.14 9.16 -15.06
N GLY A 79 4.52 10.04 -15.85
CA GLY A 79 4.58 11.48 -15.66
C GLY A 79 3.37 11.93 -14.84
N CYS A 80 3.60 12.54 -13.68
CA CYS A 80 2.54 12.96 -12.77
C CYS A 80 2.42 14.48 -12.68
N ASP A 81 1.23 14.97 -12.40
CA ASP A 81 0.96 16.37 -12.13
C ASP A 81 1.46 16.72 -10.71
N PRO A 82 2.55 17.50 -10.57
CA PRO A 82 3.11 17.84 -9.25
C PRO A 82 2.16 18.70 -8.41
N THR A 83 1.17 19.35 -9.03
CA THR A 83 0.21 20.22 -8.34
C THR A 83 -0.97 19.46 -7.73
N SER A 84 -1.18 18.21 -8.16
CA SER A 84 -2.27 17.34 -7.70
C SER A 84 -1.88 16.43 -6.52
N VAL A 85 -0.61 16.47 -6.09
CA VAL A 85 -0.05 15.49 -5.14
C VAL A 85 -0.62 15.66 -3.74
N VAL A 86 -1.11 14.55 -3.19
CA VAL A 86 -1.49 14.45 -1.78
C VAL A 86 -0.79 13.24 -1.15
N ASN A 87 -0.12 13.48 -0.03
CA ASN A 87 0.52 12.43 0.77
C ASN A 87 -0.39 12.11 1.96
N ILE A 88 -0.79 10.85 2.09
CA ILE A 88 -1.72 10.42 3.13
C ILE A 88 -1.38 9.02 3.60
N ALA A 89 -1.39 8.81 4.92
CA ALA A 89 -1.19 7.50 5.50
C ALA A 89 -2.47 6.65 5.41
N ALA A 90 -2.32 5.37 5.08
CA ALA A 90 -3.43 4.42 5.20
C ALA A 90 -3.77 4.19 6.68
N ASP A 91 -5.07 4.05 6.98
CA ASP A 91 -5.55 3.75 8.31
C ASP A 91 -5.19 2.32 8.77
N ALA A 92 -5.56 1.97 10.01
CA ALA A 92 -5.28 0.66 10.59
C ALA A 92 -5.96 -0.51 9.83
N GLN A 93 -6.93 -0.20 8.96
CA GLN A 93 -7.68 -1.14 8.15
C GLN A 93 -7.15 -1.20 6.70
N GLY A 94 -6.06 -0.49 6.40
CA GLY A 94 -5.48 -0.46 5.06
C GLY A 94 -6.37 0.31 4.07
N LYS A 95 -7.00 1.39 4.54
CA LYS A 95 -7.85 2.27 3.72
C LYS A 95 -7.38 3.70 3.76
N LEU A 96 -7.71 4.45 2.72
CA LEU A 96 -7.68 5.90 2.76
C LEU A 96 -8.74 6.49 1.84
N THR A 97 -9.12 7.72 2.15
CA THR A 97 -9.97 8.56 1.30
C THR A 97 -9.39 9.97 1.29
N THR A 98 -9.20 10.53 0.10
CA THR A 98 -8.71 11.89 -0.09
C THR A 98 -9.37 12.54 -1.29
N GLN A 99 -9.20 13.85 -1.45
CA GLN A 99 -9.61 14.60 -2.62
C GLN A 99 -8.39 15.18 -3.31
N ILE A 100 -8.41 15.15 -4.64
CA ILE A 100 -7.42 15.85 -5.47
C ILE A 100 -8.15 16.67 -6.54
N THR A 101 -7.51 17.73 -7.01
CA THR A 101 -7.95 18.47 -8.19
C THR A 101 -7.22 17.91 -9.40
N VAL A 102 -7.97 17.59 -10.46
CA VAL A 102 -7.43 17.07 -11.72
C VAL A 102 -7.50 18.10 -12.84
N HIS A 103 -6.53 18.06 -13.73
CA HIS A 103 -6.40 18.98 -14.86
C HIS A 103 -6.46 18.23 -16.18
N SER A 104 -7.14 18.82 -17.15
CA SER A 104 -7.23 18.29 -18.51
C SER A 104 -5.88 18.34 -19.23
N SER A 105 -4.99 19.25 -18.83
CA SER A 105 -3.59 19.29 -19.25
C SER A 105 -2.69 19.78 -18.11
N PHE A 106 -1.49 19.23 -18.00
CA PHE A 106 -0.52 19.60 -16.97
C PHE A 106 0.92 19.40 -17.44
N ALA A 107 1.86 20.10 -16.78
CA ALA A 107 3.29 19.85 -16.95
C ALA A 107 3.69 18.65 -16.08
N ALA A 108 3.95 17.52 -16.72
CA ALA A 108 4.27 16.28 -16.05
C ALA A 108 5.69 16.27 -15.49
N VAL A 109 5.87 15.62 -14.35
CA VAL A 109 7.17 15.32 -13.76
C VAL A 109 7.35 13.83 -13.51
N GLU A 110 8.57 13.35 -13.67
CA GLU A 110 8.99 11.96 -13.44
C GLU A 110 9.88 11.84 -12.20
N GLY A 111 9.67 10.76 -11.46
CA GLY A 111 10.48 10.36 -10.31
C GLY A 111 10.39 11.30 -9.10
N ALA A 112 11.02 10.89 -8.00
CA ALA A 112 10.97 11.63 -6.73
C ALA A 112 11.59 13.03 -6.80
N GLN A 113 12.47 13.28 -7.76
CA GLN A 113 13.14 14.58 -7.95
C GLN A 113 12.34 15.56 -8.81
N GLY A 114 11.18 15.14 -9.34
CA GLY A 114 10.33 15.99 -10.16
C GLY A 114 10.97 16.39 -11.49
N THR A 115 11.63 15.45 -12.17
CA THR A 115 12.29 15.73 -13.45
C THR A 115 11.23 16.07 -14.50
N PRO A 116 11.32 17.21 -15.21
CA PRO A 116 10.32 17.57 -16.22
C PRO A 116 10.18 16.50 -17.30
N ALA A 117 8.95 16.05 -17.56
CA ALA A 117 8.63 14.97 -18.49
C ALA A 117 7.78 15.43 -19.69
N GLY A 118 7.57 16.74 -19.83
CA GLY A 118 6.78 17.36 -20.90
C GLY A 118 5.35 17.71 -20.47
N THR A 119 4.51 18.03 -21.45
CA THR A 119 3.11 18.39 -21.22
C THR A 119 2.22 17.21 -21.57
N VAL A 120 1.30 16.88 -20.68
CA VAL A 120 0.27 15.86 -20.87
C VAL A 120 -1.06 16.53 -21.24
N ASP A 121 -1.82 15.93 -22.16
CA ASP A 121 -3.19 16.30 -22.49
C ASP A 121 -4.12 15.07 -22.34
N CYS A 122 -4.87 15.06 -21.24
CA CYS A 122 -5.76 13.98 -20.86
C CYS A 122 -7.05 13.89 -21.69
N LYS A 123 -7.26 14.79 -22.65
CA LYS A 123 -8.34 14.65 -23.65
C LYS A 123 -7.95 13.73 -24.80
N VAL A 124 -6.65 13.53 -25.02
CA VAL A 124 -6.12 12.70 -26.10
C VAL A 124 -5.22 11.56 -25.62
N SER A 125 -4.77 11.59 -24.36
CA SER A 125 -4.00 10.53 -23.72
C SER A 125 -4.75 9.83 -22.60
N ALA A 126 -4.25 8.65 -22.19
CA ALA A 126 -4.87 7.81 -21.17
C ALA A 126 -4.39 8.22 -19.76
N CYS A 127 -4.97 9.30 -19.22
CA CYS A 127 -4.70 9.72 -17.86
C CYS A 127 -5.39 8.83 -16.80
N GLN A 128 -4.78 8.79 -15.62
CA GLN A 128 -5.29 8.10 -14.45
C GLN A 128 -5.02 8.88 -13.17
N VAL A 129 -5.78 8.60 -12.12
CA VAL A 129 -5.36 8.92 -10.76
C VAL A 129 -4.69 7.69 -10.17
N GLY A 130 -3.42 7.83 -9.82
CA GLY A 130 -2.60 6.79 -9.21
C GLY A 130 -2.40 7.02 -7.73
N MET A 131 -2.09 5.94 -7.02
CA MET A 131 -1.51 5.99 -5.69
C MET A 131 -0.43 4.93 -5.54
N GLY A 132 0.67 5.28 -4.89
CA GLY A 132 1.76 4.34 -4.58
C GLY A 132 2.52 4.74 -3.33
N ASP A 133 3.07 3.76 -2.62
CA ASP A 133 4.02 3.98 -1.52
C ASP A 133 5.47 3.87 -1.99
N ASP A 134 6.43 4.17 -1.10
CA ASP A 134 7.86 4.10 -1.38
C ASP A 134 8.37 2.67 -1.69
N ALA A 135 7.57 1.63 -1.39
CA ALA A 135 7.87 0.24 -1.73
C ALA A 135 7.36 -0.14 -3.13
N GLY A 136 6.70 0.79 -3.84
CA GLY A 136 6.10 0.55 -5.15
C GLY A 136 4.77 -0.19 -5.09
N VAL A 137 4.17 -0.31 -3.90
CA VAL A 137 2.84 -0.92 -3.73
C VAL A 137 1.80 0.16 -4.00
N GLY A 138 0.87 -0.13 -4.92
CA GLY A 138 -0.09 0.87 -5.36
C GLY A 138 -1.05 0.38 -6.42
N GLY A 139 -1.76 1.33 -7.01
CA GLY A 139 -2.69 1.09 -8.10
C GLY A 139 -3.12 2.40 -8.75
N GLY A 140 -3.96 2.30 -9.78
CA GLY A 140 -4.46 3.48 -10.48
C GLY A 140 -5.85 3.25 -11.05
N ARG A 141 -6.53 4.35 -11.32
CA ARG A 141 -7.84 4.37 -11.95
C ARG A 141 -7.84 5.38 -13.08
N GLN A 142 -8.07 4.91 -14.30
CA GLN A 142 -8.24 5.78 -15.45
C GLN A 142 -9.37 6.78 -15.25
N ILE A 143 -9.14 8.00 -15.74
CA ILE A 143 -10.10 9.08 -15.73
C ILE A 143 -10.27 9.67 -17.14
N THR A 144 -11.43 10.24 -17.44
CA THR A 144 -11.69 10.88 -18.73
C THR A 144 -12.28 12.27 -18.57
N PHE A 145 -11.82 13.18 -19.42
CA PHE A 145 -12.32 14.55 -19.51
C PHE A 145 -13.36 14.70 -20.62
N SER A 146 -14.27 15.66 -20.47
CA SER A 146 -15.24 16.07 -21.49
C SER A 146 -14.66 17.02 -22.53
#